data_AF-A0A2A2B784-F1
#
_entry.id   AF-A0A2A2B784-F1
#
_cell.length_a   1.000
_cell.length_b   1.000
_cell.length_c   1.000
_cell.angle_alpha   90.00
_cell.angle_beta   90.00
_cell.angle_gamma   90.00
#
_symmetry.space_group_name_H-M   'P 1'
#
loop_
_entity.id
_entity.type
_entity.pdbx_description
1 polymer ?
#
loop_
_entity_poly.entity_id
_entity_poly.type
_entity_poly.pdbx_seq_one_letter_code
_entity_poly.pdbx_strand_id
1 'polypeptide(L)'
;MSNMQRLKSTLLNKSNDKWYENGQLYTGIIFFDKPDYQIEAYEVKNGEIIKPYVSPCQRGLSSPIQIDSTEFCNEIDDIYGSRGIPQLYKNKLYQGMSSTFVEGRCDLELYTHEDGISENRIDWNTLSYEPKEFLLNYLNDGVMYSYNEHSNEINFTYHCSLVEKNNDEKVGIRYTKPLATVGYFEVSGNALITKSYMNSPISVPDVYRVLNSYKSFVFSKSIRLDIDKNLIEDLFDIWIKNNSFEHVESMSINGLNGLKDLDFFKNTQAFGKLKEIRLNKITSTIQINQLKEHMSHIDIIILNY
;
A
#
# COMPACT_ATOMS: atom_id res chain seq x y z
N MET A 1 -0.35 13.30 6.91
CA MET A 1 -0.85 14.45 6.12
C MET A 1 -2.35 14.26 5.95
N SER A 2 -3.16 15.24 6.36
CA SER A 2 -4.59 15.30 6.00
C SER A 2 -4.74 15.39 4.49
N ASN A 3 -5.88 15.00 3.94
CA ASN A 3 -6.20 15.10 2.50
C ASN A 3 -5.96 16.54 2.02
N MET A 4 -4.84 16.76 1.31
CA MET A 4 -4.46 18.09 0.82
C MET A 4 -4.92 18.25 -0.61
N GLN A 5 -5.59 19.36 -0.90
CA GLN A 5 -5.95 19.72 -2.27
C GLN A 5 -4.68 19.93 -3.10
N ARG A 6 -4.75 19.58 -4.38
CA ARG A 6 -3.63 19.63 -5.33
C ARG A 6 -4.13 20.25 -6.63
N LEU A 7 -3.94 21.55 -6.79
CA LEU A 7 -4.58 22.32 -7.84
C LEU A 7 -3.56 23.10 -8.68
N LYS A 8 -3.84 23.25 -9.97
CA LYS A 8 -3.18 24.27 -10.76
C LYS A 8 -3.58 25.66 -10.26
N SER A 9 -2.62 26.58 -10.33
CA SER A 9 -2.83 27.99 -9.97
C SER A 9 -3.96 28.66 -10.75
N THR A 10 -4.29 28.17 -11.95
CA THR A 10 -5.39 28.64 -12.80
C THR A 10 -6.78 28.44 -12.19
N LEU A 11 -6.92 27.53 -11.22
CA LEU A 11 -8.17 27.30 -10.47
C LEU A 11 -8.31 28.22 -9.25
N LEU A 12 -7.31 29.06 -8.97
CA LEU A 12 -7.21 29.86 -7.77
C LEU A 12 -7.16 31.34 -8.11
N ASN A 13 -7.69 32.16 -7.21
CA ASN A 13 -7.58 33.61 -7.31
C ASN A 13 -6.49 34.13 -6.38
N LYS A 14 -5.63 35.01 -6.88
CA LYS A 14 -4.65 35.73 -6.06
C LYS A 14 -5.15 37.14 -5.77
N SER A 15 -5.26 37.50 -4.49
CA SER A 15 -5.64 38.84 -4.04
C SER A 15 -4.90 39.19 -2.76
N ASN A 16 -4.39 40.43 -2.65
CA ASN A 16 -3.61 40.89 -1.49
C ASN A 16 -2.51 39.88 -1.08
N ASP A 17 -1.81 39.35 -2.09
CA ASP A 17 -0.77 38.32 -1.95
C ASP A 17 -1.19 36.99 -1.29
N LYS A 18 -2.49 36.73 -1.22
CA LYS A 18 -3.06 35.46 -0.73
C LYS A 18 -3.79 34.71 -1.83
N TRP A 19 -3.73 33.39 -1.76
CA TRP A 19 -4.41 32.45 -2.64
C TRP A 19 -5.76 32.03 -2.10
N TYR A 20 -6.77 32.02 -2.98
CA TYR A 20 -8.15 31.68 -2.64
C TYR A 20 -8.74 30.65 -3.60
N GLU A 21 -9.48 29.69 -3.06
CA GLU A 21 -10.38 28.80 -3.81
C GLU A 21 -11.81 29.15 -3.39
N ASN A 22 -12.70 29.45 -4.35
CA ASN A 22 -14.11 29.75 -4.07
C ASN A 22 -14.35 30.79 -2.95
N GLY A 23 -13.49 31.81 -2.88
CA GLY A 23 -13.57 32.89 -1.88
C GLY A 23 -13.00 32.55 -0.49
N GLN A 24 -12.47 31.34 -0.29
CA GLN A 24 -11.83 30.92 0.96
C GLN A 24 -10.31 30.85 0.82
N LEU A 25 -9.58 31.11 1.92
CA LEU A 25 -8.12 31.01 1.93
C LEU A 25 -7.68 29.56 1.64
N TYR A 26 -6.87 29.39 0.60
CA TYR A 26 -6.46 28.07 0.14
C TYR A 26 -5.44 27.43 1.09
N THR A 27 -5.57 26.12 1.32
CA THR A 27 -4.56 25.30 2.01
C THR A 27 -4.39 23.99 1.25
N GLY A 28 -3.19 23.73 0.74
CA GLY A 28 -2.91 22.59 -0.13
C GLY A 28 -1.65 22.80 -0.94
N ILE A 29 -1.56 22.13 -2.08
CA ILE A 29 -0.47 22.25 -3.06
C ILE A 29 -0.96 23.07 -4.25
N ILE A 30 -0.17 24.05 -4.67
CA ILE A 30 -0.39 24.78 -5.91
C ILE A 30 0.69 24.42 -6.93
N PHE A 31 0.27 24.06 -8.14
CA PHE A 31 1.13 23.88 -9.31
C PHE A 31 1.08 25.13 -10.20
N PHE A 32 2.25 25.65 -10.54
CA PHE A 32 2.44 26.81 -11.40
C PHE A 32 3.04 26.39 -12.71
N ASP A 33 2.33 26.64 -13.80
CA ASP A 33 2.82 26.39 -15.14
C ASP A 33 4.01 27.32 -15.44
N LYS A 34 5.05 26.74 -16.04
CA LYS A 34 6.23 27.41 -16.59
C LYS A 34 6.31 27.12 -18.09
N PRO A 35 7.19 27.82 -18.82
CA PRO A 35 7.45 27.49 -20.22
C PRO A 35 7.83 26.01 -20.42
N ASP A 36 7.61 25.50 -21.63
CA ASP A 36 7.97 24.13 -22.02
C ASP A 36 7.32 23.03 -21.14
N TYR A 37 6.12 23.28 -20.63
CA TYR A 37 5.34 22.35 -19.79
C TYR A 37 6.00 22.02 -18.45
N GLN A 38 7.00 22.80 -18.03
CA GLN A 38 7.57 22.66 -16.70
C GLN A 38 6.57 23.16 -15.66
N ILE A 39 6.67 22.62 -14.44
CA ILE A 39 5.86 23.06 -13.31
C ILE A 39 6.73 23.38 -12.10
N GLU A 40 6.31 24.37 -11.32
CA GLU A 40 6.78 24.55 -9.95
C GLU A 40 5.62 24.28 -9.00
N ALA A 41 5.88 23.52 -7.94
CA ALA A 41 4.87 23.20 -6.94
C ALA A 41 5.24 23.78 -5.57
N TYR A 42 4.24 24.28 -4.85
CA TYR A 42 4.43 24.88 -3.52
C TYR A 42 3.37 24.41 -2.53
N GLU A 43 3.79 24.20 -1.28
CA GLU A 43 2.89 24.05 -0.14
C GLU A 43 2.35 25.42 0.27
N VAL A 44 1.03 25.54 0.38
CA VAL A 44 0.31 26.75 0.75
C VAL A 44 -0.54 26.50 1.99
N LYS A 45 -0.51 27.44 2.93
CA LYS A 45 -1.32 27.40 4.15
C LYS A 45 -1.97 28.75 4.38
N ASN A 46 -3.28 28.77 4.60
CA ASN A 46 -4.05 30.00 4.79
C ASN A 46 -3.78 31.07 3.71
N GLY A 47 -3.67 30.62 2.46
CA GLY A 47 -3.41 31.45 1.28
C GLY A 47 -1.95 31.86 1.08
N GLU A 48 -1.03 31.50 1.98
CA GLU A 48 0.39 31.91 1.92
C GLU A 48 1.28 30.74 1.49
N ILE A 49 2.18 30.98 0.52
CA ILE A 49 3.21 30.01 0.13
C ILE A 49 4.20 29.84 1.28
N ILE A 50 4.40 28.60 1.71
CA ILE A 50 5.26 28.27 2.86
C ILE A 50 6.62 27.75 2.41
N LYS A 51 6.65 26.86 1.43
CA LYS A 51 7.89 26.25 0.88
C LYS A 51 7.61 25.55 -0.45
N PRO A 52 8.66 25.23 -1.24
CA PRO A 52 8.53 24.31 -2.36
C PRO A 52 7.94 22.97 -1.91
N TYR A 53 7.02 22.44 -2.73
CA TYR A 53 6.48 21.10 -2.54
C TYR A 53 7.46 20.09 -3.15
N VAL A 54 7.72 19.03 -2.39
CA VAL A 54 8.48 17.86 -2.84
C VAL A 54 7.52 16.68 -2.76
N SER A 55 7.25 16.08 -3.92
CA SER A 55 6.36 14.92 -4.00
C SER A 55 6.94 13.76 -3.18
N PRO A 56 6.11 12.95 -2.50
CA PRO A 56 6.58 11.71 -1.90
C PRO A 56 7.31 10.81 -2.90
N CYS A 57 6.97 10.86 -4.19
CA CYS A 57 7.67 10.13 -5.25
C CYS A 57 9.16 10.50 -5.41
N GLN A 58 9.60 11.65 -4.87
CA GLN A 58 10.98 12.16 -4.99
C GLN A 58 11.82 11.95 -3.73
N ARG A 59 11.30 11.29 -2.70
CA ARG A 59 12.01 11.21 -1.42
C ARG A 59 13.38 10.54 -1.59
N GLY A 60 14.43 11.20 -1.10
CA GLY A 60 15.80 10.69 -1.17
C GLY A 60 16.49 10.91 -2.52
N LEU A 61 15.87 11.64 -3.45
CA LEU A 61 16.39 11.89 -4.80
C LEU A 61 16.77 13.37 -4.96
N SER A 62 17.70 13.65 -5.88
CA SER A 62 18.03 15.03 -6.27
C SER A 62 16.81 15.70 -6.89
N SER A 63 16.62 17.01 -6.65
CA SER A 63 15.50 17.78 -7.23
C SER A 63 15.49 17.66 -8.77
N PRO A 64 14.58 16.86 -9.35
CA PRO A 64 14.52 16.64 -10.78
C PRO A 64 13.65 17.71 -11.45
N ILE A 65 13.71 17.76 -12.78
CA ILE A 65 12.78 18.53 -13.59
C ILE A 65 11.36 18.01 -13.35
N GLN A 66 10.42 18.93 -13.11
CA GLN A 66 9.00 18.62 -12.95
C GLN A 66 8.25 19.07 -14.20
N ILE A 67 7.44 18.19 -14.78
CA ILE A 67 6.65 18.48 -15.98
C ILE A 67 5.17 18.18 -15.75
N ASP A 68 4.32 18.98 -16.38
CA ASP A 68 2.93 18.60 -16.64
C ASP A 68 2.91 17.60 -17.81
N SER A 69 2.50 16.36 -17.54
CA SER A 69 2.40 15.28 -18.51
C SER A 69 1.00 15.12 -19.10
N THR A 70 0.04 16.00 -18.75
CA THR A 70 -1.32 15.97 -19.33
C THR A 70 -1.30 16.09 -20.86
N GLU A 71 -0.26 16.72 -21.42
CA GLU A 71 -0.09 16.91 -22.86
C GLU A 71 0.95 15.96 -23.50
N PHE A 72 1.60 15.10 -22.70
CA PHE A 72 2.59 14.13 -23.17
C PHE A 72 2.26 12.75 -22.63
N CYS A 73 1.65 11.90 -23.46
CA CYS A 73 1.29 10.56 -23.04
C CYS A 73 1.94 9.53 -23.96
N ASN A 74 3.04 8.93 -23.49
CA ASN A 74 3.45 7.59 -23.95
C ASN A 74 2.76 6.47 -23.16
N GLU A 75 2.02 6.79 -22.08
CA GLU A 75 1.27 5.79 -21.31
C GLU A 75 0.01 5.28 -22.04
N ILE A 76 -0.46 5.97 -23.09
CA ILE A 76 -1.62 5.53 -23.89
C ILE A 76 -1.33 4.23 -24.64
N ASP A 77 -0.05 3.89 -24.88
CA ASP A 77 0.36 2.68 -25.61
C ASP A 77 0.77 1.50 -24.70
N ASP A 78 0.64 1.61 -23.38
CA ASP A 78 0.78 0.44 -22.48
C ASP A 78 -0.48 -0.42 -22.49
N ILE A 79 -0.71 -1.05 -23.64
CA ILE A 79 -1.81 -1.99 -23.89
C ILE A 79 -1.83 -3.19 -22.93
N TYR A 80 -0.74 -3.44 -22.22
CA TYR A 80 -0.61 -4.53 -21.25
C TYR A 80 -0.82 -4.05 -19.81
N GLY A 81 -0.92 -2.74 -19.55
CA GLY A 81 -0.93 -2.17 -18.19
C GLY A 81 0.28 -2.58 -17.36
N SER A 82 1.35 -2.98 -18.02
CA SER A 82 2.55 -3.58 -17.45
C SER A 82 3.54 -2.54 -16.92
N ARG A 83 3.32 -1.27 -17.28
CA ARG A 83 3.93 -0.04 -16.79
C ARG A 83 5.46 -0.02 -16.84
N GLY A 84 6.03 -0.88 -17.68
CA GLY A 84 7.46 -0.96 -17.99
C GLY A 84 7.86 -0.22 -19.27
N ILE A 85 6.97 0.61 -19.83
CA ILE A 85 7.28 1.41 -21.01
C ILE A 85 8.07 2.64 -20.58
N PRO A 86 9.28 2.87 -21.12
CA PRO A 86 10.07 4.04 -20.78
C PRO A 86 9.36 5.34 -21.13
N GLN A 87 9.28 6.28 -20.19
CA GLN A 87 8.74 7.61 -20.47
C GLN A 87 9.71 8.39 -21.37
N LEU A 88 9.17 9.08 -22.39
CA LEU A 88 9.95 9.95 -23.26
C LEU A 88 9.46 11.39 -23.17
N TYR A 89 10.39 12.34 -23.12
CA TYR A 89 10.12 13.76 -23.24
C TYR A 89 11.01 14.36 -24.34
N LYS A 90 10.40 15.05 -25.31
CA LYS A 90 11.09 15.57 -26.52
C LYS A 90 11.93 14.48 -27.24
N ASN A 91 11.35 13.28 -27.39
CA ASN A 91 11.97 12.09 -28.02
C ASN A 91 13.23 11.54 -27.32
N LYS A 92 13.40 11.80 -26.01
CA LYS A 92 14.49 11.26 -25.19
C LYS A 92 13.93 10.60 -23.94
N LEU A 93 14.64 9.60 -23.41
CA LEU A 93 14.32 9.02 -22.10
C LEU A 93 14.16 10.12 -21.07
N TYR A 94 13.04 10.09 -20.37
CA TYR A 94 12.69 11.06 -19.35
C TYR A 94 13.07 10.51 -17.98
N GLN A 95 13.82 11.31 -17.23
CA GLN A 95 14.11 11.11 -15.82
C GLN A 95 13.58 12.33 -15.08
N GLY A 96 12.70 12.12 -14.12
CA GLY A 96 12.19 13.18 -13.27
C GLY A 96 10.76 12.99 -12.82
N MET A 97 10.12 14.09 -12.43
CA MET A 97 8.73 14.08 -11.99
C MET A 97 7.75 14.50 -13.08
N SER A 98 6.77 13.65 -13.32
CA SER A 98 5.59 13.99 -14.12
C SER A 98 4.35 14.07 -13.24
N SER A 99 3.42 14.93 -13.63
CA SER A 99 2.10 15.04 -13.00
C SER A 99 1.03 15.24 -14.07
N THR A 100 -0.11 14.56 -13.93
CA THR A 100 -1.29 14.78 -14.79
C THR A 100 -2.37 15.50 -14.03
N PHE A 101 -3.26 16.17 -14.78
CA PHE A 101 -4.34 16.95 -14.23
C PHE A 101 -5.66 16.67 -14.95
N VAL A 102 -6.73 16.47 -14.19
CA VAL A 102 -8.12 16.48 -14.69
C VAL A 102 -8.76 17.78 -14.25
N GLU A 103 -9.15 18.62 -15.22
CA GLU A 103 -9.74 19.94 -14.96
C GLU A 103 -8.88 20.82 -14.02
N GLY A 104 -7.55 20.72 -14.12
CA GLY A 104 -6.60 21.45 -13.27
C GLY A 104 -6.40 20.86 -11.87
N ARG A 105 -6.99 19.70 -11.56
CA ARG A 105 -6.81 18.95 -10.31
C ARG A 105 -5.83 17.81 -10.55
N CYS A 106 -4.77 17.73 -9.75
CA CYS A 106 -3.76 16.68 -9.92
C CYS A 106 -4.37 15.31 -9.62
N ASP A 107 -4.29 14.39 -10.58
CA ASP A 107 -4.78 13.01 -10.45
C ASP A 107 -3.65 11.98 -10.41
N LEU A 108 -2.45 12.31 -10.89
CA LEU A 108 -1.28 11.44 -10.86
C LEU A 108 -0.02 12.25 -10.53
N GLU A 109 0.82 11.69 -9.66
CA GLU A 109 2.22 12.11 -9.48
C GLU A 109 3.12 10.88 -9.67
N LEU A 110 4.20 11.05 -10.44
CA LEU A 110 5.05 9.94 -10.83
C LEU A 110 6.52 10.37 -10.90
N TYR A 111 7.41 9.52 -10.39
CA TYR A 111 8.84 9.65 -10.61
C TYR A 111 9.34 8.55 -11.54
N THR A 112 10.10 8.98 -12.55
CA THR A 112 10.75 8.11 -13.53
C THR A 112 12.27 8.12 -13.32
N HIS A 113 12.86 6.93 -13.26
CA HIS A 113 14.30 6.74 -13.10
C HIS A 113 15.07 6.95 -14.43
N GLU A 114 16.39 6.88 -14.40
CA GLU A 114 17.30 7.08 -15.55
C GLU A 114 17.04 6.16 -16.75
N ASP A 115 16.50 4.97 -16.51
CA ASP A 115 16.14 4.00 -17.55
C ASP A 115 14.75 4.27 -18.17
N GLY A 116 14.06 5.30 -17.69
CA GLY A 116 12.72 5.68 -18.12
C GLY A 116 11.61 4.88 -17.45
N ILE A 117 11.91 3.95 -16.53
CA ILE A 117 10.92 3.14 -15.83
C ILE A 117 10.40 3.89 -14.60
N SER A 118 9.10 3.76 -14.34
CA SER A 118 8.45 4.39 -13.21
C SER A 118 8.69 3.61 -11.93
N GLU A 119 9.30 4.23 -10.92
CA GLU A 119 9.58 3.58 -9.63
C GLU A 119 8.60 3.98 -8.53
N ASN A 120 8.17 5.25 -8.54
CA ASN A 120 7.26 5.80 -7.54
C ASN A 120 6.06 6.44 -8.22
N ARG A 121 4.88 6.19 -7.66
CA ARG A 121 3.59 6.55 -8.24
C ARG A 121 2.56 6.83 -7.17
N ILE A 122 1.73 7.84 -7.42
CA ILE A 122 0.54 8.11 -6.62
C ILE A 122 -0.60 8.54 -7.52
N ASP A 123 -1.69 7.79 -7.49
CA ASP A 123 -2.95 8.22 -8.07
C ASP A 123 -3.83 8.82 -6.97
N TRP A 124 -4.34 10.01 -7.23
CA TRP A 124 -5.20 10.75 -6.34
C TRP A 124 -6.65 10.72 -6.83
N ASN A 125 -7.59 10.67 -5.89
CA ASN A 125 -8.96 11.04 -6.20
C ASN A 125 -9.04 12.57 -6.33
N THR A 126 -9.49 13.09 -7.47
CA THR A 126 -9.52 14.55 -7.72
C THR A 126 -10.60 15.29 -6.93
N LEU A 127 -11.59 14.57 -6.39
CA LEU A 127 -12.69 15.15 -5.61
C LEU A 127 -12.45 15.04 -4.10
N SER A 128 -12.06 13.85 -3.60
CA SER A 128 -11.79 13.64 -2.17
C SER A 128 -10.34 13.96 -1.78
N TYR A 129 -9.42 14.04 -2.75
CA TYR A 129 -7.98 14.22 -2.57
C TYR A 129 -7.27 13.13 -1.75
N GLU A 130 -7.99 12.04 -1.49
CA GLU A 130 -7.46 10.82 -0.91
C GLU A 130 -6.65 10.04 -1.95
N PRO A 131 -5.63 9.26 -1.52
CA PRO A 131 -4.96 8.35 -2.43
C PRO A 131 -5.96 7.30 -2.93
N LYS A 132 -5.96 7.04 -4.23
CA LYS A 132 -6.68 5.91 -4.84
C LYS A 132 -5.77 4.67 -4.87
N GLU A 133 -4.53 4.87 -5.31
CA GLU A 133 -3.47 3.87 -5.23
C GLU A 133 -2.11 4.56 -5.15
N PHE A 134 -1.12 3.89 -4.57
CA PHE A 134 0.27 4.32 -4.65
C PHE A 134 1.23 3.14 -4.57
N LEU A 135 2.40 3.33 -5.16
CA LEU A 135 3.58 2.52 -4.97
C LEU A 135 4.75 3.46 -4.72
N LEU A 136 5.42 3.30 -3.59
CA LEU A 136 6.55 4.11 -3.18
C LEU A 136 7.69 3.16 -2.81
N ASN A 137 8.68 3.06 -3.67
CA ASN A 137 9.86 2.22 -3.54
C ASN A 137 11.11 3.08 -3.32
N TYR A 138 11.51 3.26 -2.06
CA TYR A 138 12.70 4.00 -1.66
C TYR A 138 13.89 3.04 -1.57
N LEU A 139 14.47 2.69 -2.72
CA LEU A 139 15.55 1.70 -2.82
C LEU A 139 16.74 2.01 -1.90
N ASN A 140 17.17 3.28 -1.84
CA ASN A 140 18.27 3.72 -0.98
C ASN A 140 17.98 3.54 0.51
N ASP A 141 16.71 3.64 0.91
CA ASP A 141 16.26 3.45 2.29
C ASP A 141 15.87 1.98 2.55
N GLY A 142 15.84 1.12 1.52
CA GLY A 142 15.34 -0.26 1.62
C GLY A 142 13.87 -0.35 2.03
N VAL A 143 13.06 0.69 1.78
CA VAL A 143 11.66 0.79 2.22
C VAL A 143 10.71 0.84 1.04
N MET A 144 9.64 0.05 1.10
CA MET A 144 8.54 0.08 0.14
C MET A 144 7.18 0.21 0.84
N TYR A 145 6.33 1.06 0.29
CA TYR A 145 4.91 1.14 0.63
C TYR A 145 4.07 0.94 -0.63
N SER A 146 2.99 0.18 -0.52
CA SER A 146 1.98 0.05 -1.55
C SER A 146 0.60 0.12 -0.94
N TYR A 147 -0.32 0.76 -1.65
CA TYR A 147 -1.72 0.84 -1.30
C TYR A 147 -2.55 0.83 -2.57
N ASN A 148 -3.66 0.13 -2.56
CA ASN A 148 -4.71 0.32 -3.56
C ASN A 148 -6.10 0.12 -2.94
N GLU A 149 -7.06 0.86 -3.43
CA GLU A 149 -8.48 0.65 -3.13
C GLU A 149 -9.21 0.32 -4.43
N HIS A 150 -9.72 -0.91 -4.52
CA HIS A 150 -10.51 -1.36 -5.66
C HIS A 150 -11.91 -1.77 -5.20
N SER A 151 -12.92 -1.03 -5.68
CA SER A 151 -14.32 -1.14 -5.27
C SER A 151 -14.53 -0.92 -3.77
N ASN A 152 -14.34 -1.97 -2.96
CA ASN A 152 -14.51 -1.97 -1.50
C ASN A 152 -13.40 -2.73 -0.77
N GLU A 153 -12.42 -3.23 -1.53
CA GLU A 153 -11.26 -3.95 -1.02
C GLU A 153 -10.08 -3.00 -0.99
N ILE A 154 -9.40 -2.99 0.14
CA ILE A 154 -8.17 -2.25 0.32
C ILE A 154 -7.04 -3.24 0.49
N ASN A 155 -5.98 -3.07 -0.30
CA ASN A 155 -4.70 -3.69 -0.05
C ASN A 155 -3.71 -2.63 0.41
N PHE A 156 -2.90 -3.01 1.39
CA PHE A 156 -1.78 -2.23 1.84
C PHE A 156 -0.61 -3.14 2.15
N THR A 157 0.59 -2.75 1.72
CA THR A 157 1.82 -3.45 2.03
C THR A 157 2.88 -2.45 2.45
N TYR A 158 3.62 -2.80 3.49
CA TYR A 158 4.84 -2.15 3.92
C TYR A 158 5.94 -3.21 3.98
N HIS A 159 7.11 -2.86 3.47
CA HIS A 159 8.32 -3.65 3.58
C HIS A 159 9.51 -2.75 3.91
N CYS A 160 10.36 -3.19 4.81
CA CYS A 160 11.64 -2.57 5.10
C CYS A 160 12.70 -3.65 5.22
N SER A 161 13.71 -3.58 4.37
CA SER A 161 14.89 -4.46 4.33
C SER A 161 16.14 -3.59 4.46
N LEU A 162 16.40 -3.10 5.68
CA LEU A 162 17.63 -2.36 5.99
C LEU A 162 18.71 -3.34 6.45
N VAL A 163 19.64 -3.63 5.55
CA VAL A 163 20.77 -4.58 5.73
C VAL A 163 21.56 -4.28 7.01
N GLU A 164 21.70 -3.01 7.40
CA GLU A 164 22.49 -2.60 8.56
C GLU A 164 21.84 -2.90 9.92
N LYS A 165 20.54 -3.23 9.97
CA LYS A 165 19.79 -3.39 11.22
C LYS A 165 19.28 -4.81 11.51
N ASN A 166 19.49 -5.79 10.61
CA ASN A 166 18.89 -7.14 10.73
C ASN A 166 17.39 -7.11 11.08
N ASN A 167 16.67 -6.09 10.61
CA ASN A 167 15.29 -5.84 11.02
C ASN A 167 14.42 -5.79 9.76
N ASP A 168 14.26 -6.97 9.15
CA ASP A 168 13.36 -7.18 8.01
C ASP A 168 11.92 -7.14 8.54
N GLU A 169 11.30 -5.97 8.40
CA GLU A 169 9.92 -5.75 8.80
C GLU A 169 9.01 -5.82 7.57
N LYS A 170 7.90 -6.53 7.72
CA LYS A 170 6.86 -6.58 6.70
C LYS A 170 5.49 -6.56 7.34
N VAL A 171 4.58 -5.82 6.75
CA VAL A 171 3.15 -5.87 7.07
C VAL A 171 2.37 -5.77 5.76
N GLY A 172 1.53 -6.76 5.50
CA GLY A 172 0.58 -6.76 4.39
C GLY A 172 -0.82 -6.98 4.91
N ILE A 173 -1.82 -6.30 4.35
CA ILE A 173 -3.22 -6.55 4.67
C ILE A 173 -4.10 -6.34 3.44
N ARG A 174 -5.09 -7.22 3.29
CA ARG A 174 -6.22 -7.04 2.40
C ARG A 174 -7.50 -7.16 3.21
N TYR A 175 -8.34 -6.13 3.20
CA TYR A 175 -9.60 -6.13 3.93
C TYR A 175 -10.74 -5.52 3.12
N THR A 176 -11.95 -6.01 3.38
CA THR A 176 -13.18 -5.56 2.71
C THR A 176 -13.98 -4.68 3.67
N LYS A 177 -14.03 -3.37 3.39
CA LYS A 177 -14.65 -2.36 4.28
C LYS A 177 -16.10 -2.71 4.71
N PRO A 178 -17.05 -3.00 3.79
CA PRO A 178 -18.45 -3.27 4.15
C PRO A 178 -18.66 -4.53 4.99
N LEU A 179 -17.74 -5.49 4.89
CA LEU A 179 -17.83 -6.77 5.60
C LEU A 179 -17.02 -6.76 6.90
N ALA A 180 -16.14 -5.76 7.09
CA ALA A 180 -15.16 -5.71 8.18
C ALA A 180 -14.32 -7.00 8.29
N THR A 181 -14.06 -7.67 7.16
CA THR A 181 -13.31 -8.93 7.12
C THR A 181 -11.94 -8.77 6.50
N VAL A 182 -10.96 -9.50 7.03
CA VAL A 182 -9.60 -9.62 6.48
C VAL A 182 -9.52 -10.85 5.58
N GLY A 183 -9.06 -10.67 4.34
CA GLY A 183 -8.88 -11.73 3.35
C GLY A 183 -7.42 -12.04 3.02
N TYR A 184 -6.49 -11.19 3.49
CA TYR A 184 -5.06 -11.50 3.52
C TYR A 184 -4.38 -10.71 4.64
N PHE A 185 -3.45 -11.36 5.32
CA PHE A 185 -2.59 -10.72 6.31
C PHE A 185 -1.18 -11.30 6.23
N GLU A 186 -0.19 -10.43 6.22
CA GLU A 186 1.22 -10.77 6.24
C GLU A 186 1.92 -9.98 7.35
N VAL A 187 2.81 -10.65 8.08
CA VAL A 187 3.62 -9.99 9.10
C VAL A 187 4.96 -10.69 9.30
N SER A 188 6.03 -9.90 9.36
CA SER A 188 7.36 -10.36 9.75
C SER A 188 8.11 -9.34 10.61
N GLY A 189 9.13 -9.81 11.33
CA GLY A 189 9.93 -8.99 12.23
C GLY A 189 9.09 -8.39 13.36
N ASN A 190 9.48 -7.21 13.83
CA ASN A 190 8.80 -6.52 14.95
C ASN A 190 7.73 -5.53 14.49
N ALA A 191 7.22 -5.67 13.27
CA ALA A 191 6.45 -4.62 12.60
C ALA A 191 5.13 -4.24 13.33
N LEU A 192 4.50 -5.17 14.06
CA LEU A 192 3.32 -4.87 14.88
C LEU A 192 3.63 -4.07 16.16
N ILE A 193 4.87 -4.12 16.63
CA ILE A 193 5.35 -3.40 17.82
C ILE A 193 5.88 -2.02 17.41
N THR A 194 6.78 -1.98 16.43
CA THR A 194 7.41 -0.74 15.94
C THR A 194 6.45 0.14 15.17
N LYS A 195 5.47 -0.48 14.49
CA LYS A 195 4.47 0.19 13.65
C LYS A 195 5.10 1.09 12.59
N SER A 196 6.28 0.73 12.10
CA SER A 196 7.02 1.49 11.10
C SER A 196 6.21 1.76 9.82
N TYR A 197 5.23 0.88 9.50
CA TYR A 197 4.28 1.08 8.41
C TYR A 197 3.45 2.38 8.53
N MET A 198 3.31 2.96 9.72
CA MET A 198 2.63 4.24 9.93
C MET A 198 3.48 5.45 9.52
N ASN A 199 4.77 5.26 9.23
CA ASN A 199 5.68 6.30 8.75
C ASN A 199 5.58 6.56 7.24
N SER A 200 4.63 5.92 6.56
CA SER A 200 4.33 6.20 5.16
C SER A 200 4.14 7.71 4.95
N PRO A 201 4.77 8.32 3.93
CA PRO A 201 4.60 9.74 3.65
C PRO A 201 3.17 10.08 3.22
N ILE A 202 2.43 9.09 2.71
CA ILE A 202 1.00 9.18 2.42
C ILE A 202 0.25 8.45 3.51
N SER A 203 -0.65 9.19 4.19
CA SER A 203 -1.38 8.65 5.33
C SER A 203 -2.58 7.84 4.86
N VAL A 204 -2.71 6.62 5.38
CA VAL A 204 -3.87 5.73 5.18
C VAL A 204 -4.49 5.36 6.53
N PRO A 205 -5.15 6.32 7.22
CA PRO A 205 -5.54 6.17 8.62
C PRO A 205 -6.49 5.00 8.88
N ASP A 206 -7.37 4.68 7.94
CA ASP A 206 -8.26 3.53 8.04
C ASP A 206 -7.50 2.21 8.07
N VAL A 207 -6.47 2.06 7.23
CA VAL A 207 -5.57 0.89 7.24
C VAL A 207 -4.89 0.78 8.60
N TYR A 208 -4.37 1.89 9.13
CA TYR A 208 -3.70 1.88 10.43
C TYR A 208 -4.65 1.52 11.57
N ARG A 209 -5.90 1.98 11.52
CA ARG A 209 -6.93 1.60 12.49
C ARG A 209 -7.18 0.09 12.47
N VAL A 210 -7.35 -0.49 11.27
CA VAL A 210 -7.54 -1.93 11.10
C VAL A 210 -6.32 -2.68 11.63
N LEU A 211 -5.10 -2.36 11.20
CA LEU A 211 -3.87 -3.01 11.67
C LEU A 211 -3.67 -2.90 13.19
N ASN A 212 -4.02 -1.78 13.81
CA ASN A 212 -3.95 -1.62 15.26
C ASN A 212 -4.96 -2.51 16.01
N SER A 213 -6.02 -2.95 15.35
CA SER A 213 -7.03 -3.88 15.87
C SER A 213 -6.77 -5.34 15.51
N TYR A 214 -5.55 -5.71 15.11
CA TYR A 214 -5.22 -7.07 14.62
C TYR A 214 -5.67 -8.21 15.53
N LYS A 215 -5.70 -7.99 16.84
CA LYS A 215 -6.15 -8.99 17.82
C LYS A 215 -7.62 -9.38 17.62
N SER A 216 -8.44 -8.47 17.10
CA SER A 216 -9.88 -8.62 16.91
C SER A 216 -10.27 -8.80 15.44
N PHE A 217 -9.34 -9.24 14.60
CA PHE A 217 -9.66 -9.53 13.21
C PHE A 217 -10.78 -10.56 13.08
N VAL A 218 -11.63 -10.34 12.09
CA VAL A 218 -12.58 -11.33 11.59
C VAL A 218 -12.10 -11.72 10.21
N PHE A 219 -11.79 -13.00 10.00
CA PHE A 219 -11.30 -13.47 8.72
C PHE A 219 -12.45 -13.75 7.77
N SER A 220 -12.24 -13.42 6.49
CA SER A 220 -13.18 -13.74 5.42
C SER A 220 -13.21 -15.24 5.16
N LYS A 221 -14.21 -15.71 4.39
CA LYS A 221 -14.36 -17.14 4.05
C LYS A 221 -13.10 -17.77 3.45
N SER A 222 -12.31 -17.01 2.71
CA SER A 222 -11.02 -17.44 2.20
C SER A 222 -9.94 -16.49 2.69
N ILE A 223 -8.99 -17.00 3.46
CA ILE A 223 -7.93 -16.20 4.07
C ILE A 223 -6.55 -16.69 3.61
N ARG A 224 -5.65 -15.74 3.32
CA ARG A 224 -4.22 -16.00 3.18
C ARG A 224 -3.45 -15.38 4.35
N LEU A 225 -2.68 -16.19 5.06
CA LEU A 225 -1.83 -15.79 6.17
C LEU A 225 -0.38 -16.06 5.81
N ASP A 226 0.43 -15.01 5.72
CA ASP A 226 1.88 -15.12 5.53
C ASP A 226 2.57 -14.58 6.79
N ILE A 227 2.79 -15.46 7.78
CA ILE A 227 3.21 -15.04 9.11
C ILE A 227 4.60 -15.59 9.41
N ASP A 228 5.47 -14.76 9.96
CA ASP A 228 6.77 -15.20 10.45
C ASP A 228 6.60 -16.32 11.50
N LYS A 229 7.42 -17.38 11.37
CA LYS A 229 7.39 -18.55 12.25
C LYS A 229 7.52 -18.21 13.74
N ASN A 230 8.12 -17.08 14.09
CA ASN A 230 8.32 -16.67 15.47
C ASN A 230 7.08 -15.96 16.05
N LEU A 231 6.10 -15.56 15.21
CA LEU A 231 4.92 -14.82 15.62
C LEU A 231 3.63 -15.66 15.55
N ILE A 232 3.63 -16.71 14.72
CA ILE A 232 2.41 -17.41 14.32
C ILE A 232 1.64 -18.04 15.48
N GLU A 233 2.35 -18.65 16.44
CA GLU A 233 1.74 -19.27 17.63
C GLU A 233 0.94 -18.25 18.45
N ASP A 234 1.58 -17.15 18.85
CA ASP A 234 0.97 -16.09 19.67
C ASP A 234 -0.24 -15.46 18.97
N LEU A 235 -0.16 -15.27 17.64
CA LEU A 235 -1.25 -14.70 16.86
C LEU A 235 -2.43 -15.67 16.74
N PHE A 236 -2.16 -16.95 16.48
CA PHE A 236 -3.20 -17.98 16.43
C PHE A 236 -3.92 -18.11 17.77
N ASP A 237 -3.19 -18.11 18.87
CA ASP A 237 -3.74 -18.13 20.23
C ASP A 237 -4.73 -16.99 20.48
N ILE A 238 -4.39 -15.78 20.06
CA ILE A 238 -5.26 -14.60 20.17
C ILE A 238 -6.50 -14.76 19.29
N TRP A 239 -6.32 -15.14 18.03
CA TRP A 239 -7.39 -15.22 17.04
C TRP A 239 -8.38 -16.34 17.32
N ILE A 240 -7.92 -17.48 17.83
CA ILE A 240 -8.78 -18.59 18.26
C ILE A 240 -9.65 -18.16 19.44
N LYS A 241 -9.06 -17.51 20.46
CA LYS A 241 -9.80 -16.99 21.62
C LYS A 241 -10.86 -15.95 21.22
N ASN A 242 -10.62 -15.21 20.14
CA ASN A 242 -11.52 -14.18 19.64
C ASN A 242 -12.44 -14.66 18.50
N ASN A 243 -12.51 -15.97 18.22
CA ASN A 243 -13.31 -16.56 17.14
C ASN A 243 -13.05 -15.96 15.75
N SER A 244 -11.84 -15.46 15.50
CA SER A 244 -11.47 -14.83 14.22
C SER A 244 -11.67 -15.75 13.01
N PHE A 245 -11.63 -17.07 13.22
CA PHE A 245 -11.72 -18.10 12.18
C PHE A 245 -13.14 -18.64 11.94
N GLU A 246 -14.16 -18.18 12.69
CA GLU A 246 -15.51 -18.78 12.71
C GLU A 246 -16.15 -18.95 11.32
N HIS A 247 -15.81 -18.08 10.37
CA HIS A 247 -16.39 -18.07 9.03
C HIS A 247 -15.45 -18.59 7.94
N VAL A 248 -14.24 -19.00 8.30
CA VAL A 248 -13.22 -19.45 7.34
C VAL A 248 -13.59 -20.83 6.81
N GLU A 249 -13.69 -20.94 5.49
CA GLU A 249 -13.92 -22.19 4.77
C GLU A 249 -12.63 -22.68 4.07
N SER A 250 -11.75 -21.77 3.67
CA SER A 250 -10.45 -22.08 3.04
C SER A 250 -9.35 -21.18 3.59
N MET A 251 -8.20 -21.77 3.95
CA MET A 251 -7.05 -21.05 4.50
C MET A 251 -5.78 -21.40 3.73
N SER A 252 -5.09 -20.39 3.21
CA SER A 252 -3.70 -20.52 2.77
C SER A 252 -2.79 -20.02 3.88
N ILE A 253 -1.85 -20.84 4.34
CA ILE A 253 -0.96 -20.49 5.44
C ILE A 253 0.51 -20.73 5.08
N ASN A 254 1.31 -19.68 5.23
CA ASN A 254 2.76 -19.75 5.26
C ASN A 254 3.24 -19.42 6.68
N GLY A 255 4.28 -20.11 7.13
CA GLY A 255 4.77 -20.03 8.51
C GLY A 255 4.32 -21.16 9.44
N LEU A 256 3.58 -22.16 8.94
CA LEU A 256 3.08 -23.31 9.74
C LEU A 256 4.19 -24.00 10.55
N ASN A 257 5.44 -24.00 10.07
CA ASN A 257 6.59 -24.55 10.80
C ASN A 257 6.86 -23.87 12.16
N GLY A 258 6.31 -22.68 12.40
CA GLY A 258 6.36 -22.00 13.69
C GLY A 258 5.33 -22.48 14.70
N LEU A 259 4.27 -23.18 14.25
CA LEU A 259 3.25 -23.73 15.13
C LEU A 259 3.76 -25.01 15.79
N LYS A 260 3.91 -24.98 17.11
CA LYS A 260 4.42 -26.11 17.91
C LYS A 260 3.32 -27.10 18.21
N ASP A 261 2.12 -26.58 18.48
CA ASP A 261 0.93 -27.35 18.73
C ASP A 261 -0.05 -27.16 17.56
N LEU A 262 -0.52 -28.26 16.99
CA LEU A 262 -1.56 -28.25 15.95
C LEU A 262 -2.93 -28.64 16.52
N ASP A 263 -3.04 -28.91 17.83
CA ASP A 263 -4.31 -29.19 18.50
C ASP A 263 -5.30 -28.03 18.43
N PHE A 264 -4.82 -26.80 18.18
CA PHE A 264 -5.64 -25.64 17.86
C PHE A 264 -6.72 -25.95 16.82
N PHE A 265 -6.34 -26.74 15.80
CA PHE A 265 -7.20 -27.10 14.70
C PHE A 265 -8.34 -28.06 15.09
N LYS A 266 -8.25 -28.74 16.25
CA LYS A 266 -9.35 -29.53 16.83
C LYS A 266 -10.47 -28.66 17.41
N ASN A 267 -10.24 -27.35 17.57
CA ASN A 267 -11.27 -26.43 18.05
C ASN A 267 -12.37 -26.24 17.01
N THR A 268 -13.45 -27.01 17.15
CA THR A 268 -14.61 -26.97 16.26
C THR A 268 -15.40 -25.66 16.32
N GLN A 269 -15.28 -24.89 17.40
CA GLN A 269 -15.88 -23.55 17.47
C GLN A 269 -15.12 -22.57 16.55
N ALA A 270 -13.79 -22.65 16.52
CA ALA A 270 -12.97 -21.78 15.69
C ALA A 270 -12.90 -22.24 14.22
N PHE A 271 -12.75 -23.55 13.99
CA PHE A 271 -12.45 -24.12 12.67
C PHE A 271 -13.56 -25.01 12.10
N GLY A 272 -14.75 -25.07 12.71
CA GLY A 272 -15.82 -26.00 12.30
C GLY A 272 -16.36 -25.82 10.89
N LYS A 273 -16.09 -24.68 10.23
CA LYS A 273 -16.43 -24.43 8.82
C LYS A 273 -15.28 -24.66 7.84
N LEU A 274 -14.07 -24.88 8.35
CA LEU A 274 -12.87 -25.05 7.54
C LEU A 274 -12.96 -26.36 6.76
N LYS A 275 -12.79 -26.28 5.44
CA LYS A 275 -12.84 -27.42 4.53
C LYS A 275 -11.50 -27.68 3.85
N GLU A 276 -10.69 -26.63 3.71
CA GLU A 276 -9.46 -26.67 2.92
C GLU A 276 -8.33 -25.88 3.58
N ILE A 277 -7.14 -26.48 3.63
CA ILE A 277 -5.90 -25.78 3.96
C ILE A 277 -4.91 -25.91 2.79
N ARG A 278 -4.41 -24.77 2.33
CA ARG A 278 -3.37 -24.66 1.31
C ARG A 278 -2.03 -24.32 1.96
N LEU A 279 -1.02 -25.13 1.66
CA LEU A 279 0.32 -25.02 2.23
C LEU A 279 1.34 -24.74 1.13
N ASN A 280 2.35 -23.92 1.46
CA ASN A 280 3.52 -23.76 0.60
C ASN A 280 4.36 -25.05 0.62
N LYS A 281 4.97 -25.42 -0.50
CA LYS A 281 5.91 -26.55 -0.64
C LYS A 281 7.07 -26.54 0.37
N ILE A 282 7.45 -25.38 0.89
CA ILE A 282 8.50 -25.21 1.92
C ILE A 282 8.04 -25.71 3.31
N THR A 283 6.74 -25.97 3.50
CA THR A 283 6.20 -26.53 4.74
C THR A 283 6.80 -27.92 5.00
N SER A 284 7.23 -28.17 6.23
CA SER A 284 7.89 -29.44 6.57
C SER A 284 6.92 -30.62 6.49
N THR A 285 7.41 -31.77 6.03
CA THR A 285 6.61 -33.01 5.95
C THR A 285 6.04 -33.43 7.31
N ILE A 286 6.76 -33.15 8.40
CA ILE A 286 6.33 -33.43 9.78
C ILE A 286 5.04 -32.67 10.07
N GLN A 287 5.03 -31.36 9.84
CA GLN A 287 3.85 -30.50 10.05
C GLN A 287 2.67 -30.93 9.18
N ILE A 288 2.92 -31.28 7.91
CA ILE A 288 1.89 -31.78 7.00
C ILE A 288 1.24 -33.06 7.53
N ASN A 289 2.05 -34.01 8.01
CA ASN A 289 1.53 -35.28 8.54
C ASN A 289 0.75 -35.08 9.82
N GLN A 290 1.24 -34.24 10.74
CA GLN A 290 0.51 -33.91 11.96
C GLN A 290 -0.83 -33.24 11.63
N LEU A 291 -0.87 -32.30 10.69
CA LEU A 291 -2.11 -31.66 10.25
C LEU A 291 -3.13 -32.68 9.71
N LYS A 292 -2.67 -33.65 8.91
CA LYS A 292 -3.51 -34.76 8.39
C LYS A 292 -4.10 -35.64 9.51
N GLU A 293 -3.32 -35.90 10.56
CA GLU A 293 -3.79 -36.66 11.72
C GLU A 293 -4.84 -35.89 12.53
N HIS A 294 -4.65 -34.58 12.69
CA HIS A 294 -5.52 -33.72 13.49
C HIS A 294 -6.81 -33.35 12.76
N MET A 295 -6.77 -33.26 11.42
CA MET A 295 -7.87 -32.83 10.58
C MET A 295 -8.07 -33.75 9.37
N SER A 296 -8.42 -35.00 9.66
CA SER A 296 -8.65 -36.05 8.64
C SER A 296 -9.81 -35.78 7.67
N HIS A 297 -10.67 -34.81 7.97
CA HIS A 297 -11.82 -34.41 7.16
C HIS A 297 -11.60 -33.16 6.30
N ILE A 298 -10.39 -32.57 6.37
CA ILE A 298 -10.03 -31.34 5.65
C ILE A 298 -9.11 -31.66 4.48
N ASP A 299 -9.37 -31.03 3.35
CA ASP A 299 -8.53 -31.13 2.17
C ASP A 299 -7.25 -30.33 2.36
N ILE A 300 -6.10 -31.03 2.37
CA ILE A 300 -4.78 -30.40 2.47
C ILE A 300 -4.13 -30.36 1.09
N ILE A 301 -3.97 -29.15 0.54
CA ILE A 301 -3.41 -28.90 -0.79
C ILE A 301 -2.01 -28.33 -0.65
N ILE A 302 -1.03 -28.93 -1.34
CA ILE A 302 0.34 -28.41 -1.41
C ILE A 302 0.48 -27.61 -2.70
N LEU A 303 0.84 -26.34 -2.56
CA LEU A 303 1.01 -25.41 -3.67
C LEU A 303 2.44 -25.52 -4.24
N ASN A 304 2.54 -25.78 -5.55
CA ASN A 304 3.79 -25.85 -6.30
C ASN A 304 4.04 -24.51 -7.01
N TYR A 305 4.37 -23.47 -6.24
CA TYR A 305 4.87 -22.21 -6.79
C TYR A 305 6.31 -22.01 -6.34
#